data_AF-A0A366R0Y8-F1
#
_entry.id   AF-A0A366R0Y8-F1
#
_cell.length_a   1.000
_cell.length_b   1.000
_cell.length_c   1.000
_cell.angle_alpha   90.00
_cell.angle_beta   90.00
_cell.angle_gamma   90.00
#
_symmetry.space_group_name_H-M   'P 1'
#
loop_
_entity.id
_entity.type
_entity.pdbx_description
1 polymer ?
#
loop_
_entity_poly.entity_id
_entity_poly.type
_entity_poly.pdbx_seq_one_letter_code
_entity_poly.pdbx_strand_id
1 'polypeptide(L)'
;MAEKRKITIMERKSGASTSKDSKVEDLGDKYTGVKVLITSMKLQLEFSTVPNQETETWTVNNMRSRIEKEKLMGDWKPVGSW
;
A
#
# COMPACT_ATOMS: atom_id res chain seq x y z
N MET A 1 11.53 -21.45 3.34
CA MET A 1 10.83 -20.50 2.46
C MET A 1 10.72 -19.21 3.24
N ALA A 2 11.22 -18.08 2.73
CA ALA A 2 11.18 -16.82 3.50
C ALA A 2 9.73 -16.42 3.76
N GLU A 3 9.39 -16.19 5.02
CA GLU A 3 8.07 -15.69 5.41
C GLU A 3 7.88 -14.29 4.82
N LYS A 4 6.87 -14.13 3.96
CA LYS A 4 6.52 -12.84 3.37
C LYS A 4 5.59 -12.09 4.32
N ARG A 5 5.90 -10.84 4.62
CA ARG A 5 5.06 -9.98 5.49
C ARG A 5 4.07 -9.21 4.63
N LYS A 6 2.77 -9.32 4.94
CA LYS A 6 1.69 -8.57 4.28
C LYS A 6 1.08 -7.56 5.24
N ILE A 7 0.96 -6.31 4.79
CA ILE A 7 0.47 -5.21 5.63
C ILE A 7 -0.59 -4.44 4.86
N THR A 8 -1.79 -4.39 5.41
CA THR A 8 -2.86 -3.55 4.87
C THR A 8 -2.60 -2.12 5.29
N ILE A 9 -2.43 -1.22 4.31
CA ILE A 9 -2.17 0.19 4.57
C ILE A 9 -3.40 1.06 4.30
N MET A 10 -4.31 0.61 3.44
CA MET A 10 -5.58 1.29 3.17
C MET A 10 -6.71 0.29 2.91
N GLU A 11 -7.94 0.72 3.19
CA GLU A 11 -9.18 0.04 2.88
C GLU A 11 -10.03 0.89 1.93
N ARG A 12 -10.70 0.22 1.01
CA ARG A 12 -11.55 0.86 -0.01
C ARG A 12 -12.98 0.98 0.51
N LYS A 13 -13.63 2.11 0.26
CA LYS A 13 -15.08 2.25 0.49
C LYS A 13 -15.87 1.33 -0.46
N SER A 14 -16.97 0.76 0.02
CA SER A 14 -17.88 -0.01 -0.84
C SER A 14 -18.42 0.86 -1.98
N GLY A 15 -18.40 0.37 -3.22
CA GLY A 15 -18.85 1.09 -4.42
C GLY A 15 -17.81 2.06 -5.04
N ALA A 16 -16.57 2.04 -4.55
CA ALA A 16 -15.47 2.86 -5.04
C ALA A 16 -15.00 2.52 -6.46
N SER A 17 -14.51 3.52 -7.18
CA SER A 17 -13.95 3.36 -8.53
C SER A 17 -12.54 2.74 -8.50
N THR A 18 -12.26 1.81 -9.43
CA THR A 18 -10.95 1.16 -9.59
C THR A 18 -10.02 1.87 -10.58
N SER A 19 -10.43 3.03 -11.10
CA SER A 19 -9.71 3.74 -12.17
C SER A 19 -8.31 4.24 -11.79
N LYS A 20 -7.95 4.22 -10.50
CA LYS A 20 -6.65 4.66 -9.99
C LYS A 20 -5.74 3.49 -9.57
N ASP A 21 -6.21 2.25 -9.67
CA ASP A 21 -5.57 1.08 -9.07
C ASP A 21 -4.22 0.83 -9.72
N SER A 22 -4.16 0.78 -11.04
CA SER A 22 -2.90 0.56 -11.77
C SER A 22 -1.85 1.61 -11.43
N LYS A 23 -2.25 2.88 -11.25
CA LYS A 23 -1.31 3.95 -10.86
C LYS A 23 -0.75 3.75 -9.45
N VAL A 24 -1.54 3.18 -8.56
CA VAL A 24 -1.13 2.87 -7.19
C VAL A 24 -0.24 1.62 -7.16
N GLU A 25 -0.50 0.64 -8.01
CA GLU A 25 0.39 -0.52 -8.22
C GLU A 25 1.77 -0.06 -8.72
N ASP A 26 1.83 0.86 -9.69
CA ASP A 26 3.06 1.49 -10.21
C ASP A 26 3.88 2.22 -9.14
N LEU A 27 3.27 2.66 -8.03
CA LEU A 27 4.03 3.23 -6.91
C LEU A 27 4.88 2.15 -6.21
N GLY A 28 4.43 0.89 -6.21
CA GLY A 28 5.12 -0.25 -5.61
C GLY A 28 6.47 -0.54 -6.25
N ASP A 29 6.59 -0.39 -7.57
CA ASP A 29 7.84 -0.63 -8.31
C ASP A 29 9.02 0.23 -7.83
N LYS A 30 8.75 1.35 -7.14
CA LYS A 30 9.79 2.22 -6.56
C LYS A 30 10.39 1.67 -5.26
N TYR A 31 9.83 0.61 -4.69
CA TYR A 31 10.24 0.05 -3.40
C TYR A 31 10.83 -1.34 -3.60
N THR A 32 12.16 -1.44 -3.56
CA THR A 32 12.87 -2.71 -3.68
C THR A 32 12.37 -3.72 -2.66
N GLY A 33 11.90 -4.87 -3.15
CA GLY A 33 11.42 -5.96 -2.30
C GLY A 33 10.02 -5.74 -1.71
N VAL A 34 9.28 -4.71 -2.15
CA VAL A 34 7.89 -4.47 -1.74
C VAL A 34 6.98 -4.53 -2.96
N LYS A 35 5.94 -5.34 -2.90
CA LYS A 35 4.90 -5.42 -3.91
C LYS A 35 3.62 -4.78 -3.39
N VAL A 36 3.07 -3.82 -4.13
CA VAL A 36 1.73 -3.31 -3.86
C VAL A 36 0.72 -4.33 -4.37
N LEU A 37 -0.20 -4.73 -3.50
CA LEU A 37 -1.29 -5.63 -3.79
C LEU A 37 -2.60 -4.88 -3.60
N ILE A 38 -3.31 -4.64 -4.70
CA ILE A 38 -4.65 -4.06 -4.67
C ILE A 38 -5.66 -5.19 -4.83
N THR A 39 -6.52 -5.32 -3.84
CA THR A 39 -7.70 -6.17 -3.91
C THR A 39 -8.95 -5.30 -4.06
N SER A 40 -10.11 -5.92 -4.26
CA SER A 40 -11.39 -5.22 -4.32
C SER A 40 -11.69 -4.35 -3.09
N MET A 41 -11.08 -4.63 -1.93
CA MET A 41 -11.37 -3.92 -0.68
C MET A 41 -10.13 -3.37 0.04
N LYS A 42 -8.93 -3.88 -0.25
CA LYS A 42 -7.72 -3.58 0.53
C LYS A 42 -6.54 -3.26 -0.38
N LEU A 43 -5.76 -2.28 0.04
CA LEU A 43 -4.44 -1.97 -0.49
C LEU A 43 -3.41 -2.46 0.52
N GLN A 44 -2.61 -3.42 0.08
CA GLN A 44 -1.63 -4.10 0.92
C GLN A 44 -0.23 -3.96 0.35
N LEU A 45 0.77 -3.99 1.22
CA LEU A 45 2.17 -4.13 0.88
C LEU A 45 2.62 -5.54 1.23
N GLU A 46 3.11 -6.29 0.24
CA GLU A 46 3.78 -7.58 0.42
C GLU A 46 5.29 -7.35 0.39
N PHE A 47 5.95 -7.54 1.51
CA PHE A 47 7.41 -7.50 1.61
C PHE A 47 7.97 -8.89 1.27
N SER A 48 9.02 -8.90 0.45
CA SER A 48 9.71 -10.11 -0.02
C SER A 48 10.42 -10.85 1.11
N THR A 49 10.75 -10.14 2.19
CA THR A 49 11.30 -10.63 3.45
C THR A 49 10.53 -9.98 4.60
N VAL A 50 10.69 -10.48 5.83
CA VAL A 50 10.13 -9.80 7.01
C VAL A 50 10.96 -8.52 7.26
N PRO A 51 10.38 -7.31 7.09
CA PRO A 51 11.09 -6.08 7.38
C PRO A 51 11.27 -5.91 8.88
N ASN A 52 12.28 -5.14 9.30
CA ASN A 52 12.32 -4.61 10.66
C ASN A 52 11.24 -3.52 10.83
N GLN A 53 10.92 -3.19 12.08
CA GLN A 53 9.82 -2.26 12.41
C GLN A 53 10.02 -0.84 11.81
N GLU A 54 11.26 -0.37 11.72
CA GLU A 54 11.58 0.94 11.14
C GLU A 54 11.32 0.96 9.63
N THR A 55 11.82 -0.06 8.91
CA THR A 55 11.60 -0.23 7.47
C THR A 55 10.12 -0.39 7.16
N GLU A 56 9.41 -1.17 7.99
CA GLU A 56 7.97 -1.37 7.89
C GLU A 56 7.24 -0.02 7.98
N THR A 57 7.46 0.71 9.08
CA THR A 57 6.80 1.99 9.37
C THR A 57 7.12 3.04 8.31
N TRP A 58 8.40 3.17 7.94
CA TRP A 58 8.83 4.11 6.92
C TRP A 58 8.19 3.81 5.57
N THR A 59 8.16 2.54 5.15
CA THR A 59 7.57 2.15 3.86
C THR A 59 6.07 2.43 3.83
N VAL A 60 5.35 2.07 4.90
CA VAL A 60 3.91 2.31 5.03
C VAL A 60 3.60 3.80 4.96
N ASN A 61 4.31 4.63 5.73
CA ASN A 61 4.08 6.07 5.79
C ASN A 61 4.46 6.77 4.48
N ASN A 62 5.59 6.39 3.89
CA ASN A 62 6.04 6.95 2.62
C ASN A 62 5.08 6.59 1.48
N MET A 63 4.60 5.34 1.40
CA MET A 63 3.61 4.92 0.41
C MET A 63 2.30 5.71 0.55
N ARG A 64 1.80 5.86 1.78
CA ARG A 64 0.59 6.67 2.07
C ARG A 64 0.75 8.11 1.63
N SER A 65 1.87 8.74 2.01
CA SER A 65 2.19 10.11 1.61
C SER A 65 2.28 10.27 0.10
N ARG A 66 2.84 9.28 -0.61
CA ARG A 66 2.92 9.29 -2.08
C ARG A 66 1.55 9.20 -2.73
N ILE A 67 0.71 8.28 -2.27
CA ILE A 67 -0.68 8.12 -2.75
C ILE A 67 -1.48 9.41 -2.54
N GLU A 68 -1.30 10.09 -1.39
CA GLU A 68 -1.92 11.38 -1.15
C GLU A 68 -1.36 12.47 -2.09
N LYS A 69 -0.04 12.60 -2.17
CA LYS A 69 0.65 13.61 -2.99
C LYS A 69 0.31 13.50 -4.47
N GLU A 70 0.19 12.28 -4.98
CA GLU A 70 -0.18 12.01 -6.37
C GLU A 70 -1.71 11.99 -6.57
N LYS A 71 -2.49 12.35 -5.54
CA LYS A 71 -3.97 12.40 -5.52
C LYS A 71 -4.60 11.07 -5.97
N LEU A 72 -3.93 9.97 -5.63
CA LEU A 72 -4.33 8.61 -5.97
C LEU A 72 -5.25 7.99 -4.92
N MET A 73 -5.42 8.65 -3.77
CA MET A 73 -6.22 8.13 -2.66
C MET A 73 -7.67 7.84 -3.07
N GLY A 74 -8.31 8.69 -3.88
CA GLY A 74 -9.68 8.41 -4.36
C GLY A 74 -10.64 8.04 -3.22
N ASP A 75 -11.12 6.80 -3.23
CA ASP A 75 -12.00 6.21 -2.21
C ASP A 75 -11.28 5.32 -1.17
N TRP A 76 -9.96 5.33 -1.16
CA TRP A 76 -9.13 4.68 -0.16
C TRP A 76 -9.20 5.45 1.17
N LYS A 77 -9.23 4.69 2.26
CA LYS A 77 -9.12 5.17 3.64
C LYS A 77 -7.90 4.52 4.28
N PRO A 78 -7.02 5.27 4.93
CA PRO A 78 -5.90 4.67 5.64
C PRO A 78 -6.38 3.83 6.82
N VAL A 79 -5.64 2.74 7.11
CA VAL A 79 -5.90 1.86 8.25
C VAL A 79 -4.99 2.25 9.43
N GLY A 80 -5.57 2.50 10.61
CA GLY A 80 -4.80 2.95 11.78
C GLY A 80 -4.41 4.43 11.72
N SER A 81 -3.75 4.92 12.78
CA SER A 81 -3.31 6.32 12.86
C SER A 81 -2.16 6.62 11.89
N TRP A 82 -2.13 7.86 11.40
CA TRP A 82 -1.06 8.43 10.60
C TRP A 82 0.05 9.03 11.47
#